data_AF-A0A9E5I9V0-F1
#
_entry.id   AF-A0A9E5I9V0-F1
#
_cell.length_a   1.000
_cell.length_b   1.000
_cell.length_c   1.000
_cell.angle_alpha   90.00
_cell.angle_beta   90.00
_cell.angle_gamma   90.00
#
_symmetry.space_group_name_H-M   'P 1'
#
loop_
_entity.id
_entity.type
_entity.pdbx_description
1 polymer ?
#
loop_
_entity_poly.entity_id
_entity_poly.type
_entity_poly.pdbx_seq_one_letter_code
_entity_poly.pdbx_strand_id
1 'polypeptide(L)'
;MAAGRIWGEEATGIPTAAPAPPDFLLPPEGWEGTSAKQWAAKLHLPVESETPFQSSYRSYPRSEFRVLGAQPRSIALLASEERPDQLNLVFANKGDSAGDGRTWGGTTQANASLQAKVDAAVAADADKIREALVAILGKPRRQGFGDFGKTREAAERWDHQGTAFLLIEQKGEYTALRILPTATADAGGRSGRIPDAQLRERMKQNVIHRENGDLVIGNIPMIDQGPKGFCVPATYARVLLYAGVPADLYLLALLGKTGVGGGTYVSSMENSVRALAAGYGRTITSVSPSLDLPKLESFFERGIPLTWALCVDRQIDRDLTER
;
A
#
# COMPACT_ATOMS: atom_id res chain seq x y z
N MET A 1 -27.97 20.11 -23.77
CA MET A 1 -29.25 19.67 -23.17
C MET A 1 -29.02 18.28 -22.59
N ALA A 2 -29.09 17.96 -21.30
CA ALA A 2 -29.15 18.72 -20.05
C ALA A 2 -28.29 17.92 -19.06
N ALA A 3 -27.27 18.54 -18.45
CA ALA A 3 -26.53 17.95 -17.35
C ALA A 3 -27.19 18.42 -16.04
N GLY A 4 -27.77 17.47 -15.30
CA GLY A 4 -28.38 17.74 -14.01
C GLY A 4 -27.34 18.10 -12.96
N ARG A 5 -27.38 19.35 -12.50
CA ARG A 5 -26.81 19.79 -11.22
C ARG A 5 -27.59 19.11 -10.10
N ILE A 6 -26.88 18.57 -9.10
CA ILE A 6 -27.47 18.31 -7.78
C ILE A 6 -26.45 18.74 -6.74
N TRP A 7 -26.43 20.03 -6.42
CA TRP A 7 -26.06 20.56 -5.10
C TRP A 7 -26.78 21.91 -4.95
N GLY A 8 -27.71 21.99 -4.01
CA GLY A 8 -28.52 23.17 -3.71
C GLY A 8 -29.48 22.89 -2.55
N GLU A 9 -29.33 23.68 -1.50
CA GLU A 9 -29.96 23.70 -0.17
C GLU A 9 -31.49 23.62 -0.13
N GLU A 10 -32.05 22.88 0.83
CA GLU A 10 -32.80 23.39 2.00
C GLU A 10 -33.52 22.23 2.71
N ALA A 11 -33.23 22.02 4.00
CA ALA A 11 -34.15 21.37 4.94
C ALA A 11 -33.87 21.87 6.36
N THR A 12 -34.83 22.59 6.89
CA THR A 12 -34.93 23.14 8.24
C THR A 12 -35.21 22.03 9.26
N GLY A 13 -34.51 22.07 10.40
CA GLY A 13 -34.73 21.21 11.57
C GLY A 13 -33.63 20.15 11.74
N ILE A 14 -32.62 20.44 12.56
CA ILE A 14 -31.51 19.51 12.87
C ILE A 14 -31.82 18.79 14.18
N PRO A 15 -32.11 17.48 14.18
CA PRO A 15 -31.79 16.64 15.33
C PRO A 15 -30.27 16.64 15.48
N THR A 16 -29.78 16.88 16.70
CA THR A 16 -28.38 16.79 17.10
C THR A 16 -27.86 15.35 16.95
N ALA A 17 -27.62 14.93 15.71
CA ALA A 17 -26.78 13.78 15.43
C ALA A 17 -25.33 14.22 15.68
N ALA A 18 -24.59 13.42 16.46
CA ALA A 18 -23.14 13.60 16.56
C ALA A 18 -22.54 13.59 15.15
N PRO A 19 -21.51 14.42 14.89
CA PRO A 19 -20.86 14.39 13.59
C PRO A 19 -20.35 12.97 13.30
N ALA A 20 -20.72 12.42 12.15
CA ALA A 20 -20.32 11.07 11.71
C ALA A 20 -19.20 11.17 10.66
N PRO A 21 -18.31 10.16 10.54
CA PRO A 21 -17.36 10.09 9.45
C PRO A 21 -18.10 10.17 8.11
N PRO A 22 -17.50 10.74 7.05
CA PRO A 22 -18.12 10.72 5.72
C PRO A 22 -18.53 9.29 5.32
N ASP A 23 -19.79 9.10 4.95
CA ASP A 23 -20.38 7.77 4.69
C ASP A 23 -19.60 6.92 3.68
N PHE A 24 -18.82 7.54 2.78
CA PHE A 24 -18.01 6.82 1.80
C PHE A 24 -16.79 6.12 2.42
N LEU A 25 -16.29 6.60 3.57
CA LEU A 25 -15.18 6.00 4.31
C LEU A 25 -15.59 4.76 5.10
N LEU A 26 -16.88 4.44 5.12
CA LEU A 26 -17.41 3.25 5.77
C LEU A 26 -17.91 2.24 4.72
N PRO A 27 -17.73 0.92 4.97
CA PRO A 27 -18.37 -0.10 4.16
C PRO A 27 -19.90 0.08 4.22
N PRO A 28 -20.61 0.18 3.07
CA PRO A 28 -22.05 0.51 3.04
C PRO A 28 -22.96 -0.36 3.92
N GLU A 29 -22.64 -1.63 4.09
CA GLU A 29 -23.42 -2.60 4.90
C GLU A 29 -22.58 -3.17 6.06
N GLY A 30 -21.54 -2.44 6.49
CA GLY A 30 -20.56 -2.93 7.47
C GLY A 30 -19.58 -3.96 6.88
N TRP A 31 -18.57 -4.34 7.67
CA TRP A 31 -17.46 -5.19 7.21
C TRP A 31 -17.88 -6.60 6.78
N GLU A 32 -18.92 -7.16 7.38
CA GLU A 32 -19.41 -8.52 7.07
C GLU A 32 -20.42 -8.52 5.91
N GLY A 33 -21.23 -7.46 5.77
CA GLY A 33 -22.27 -7.36 4.73
C GLY A 33 -21.77 -6.76 3.42
N THR A 34 -20.61 -6.09 3.42
CA THR A 34 -20.07 -5.42 2.23
C THR A 34 -19.00 -6.26 1.56
N SER A 35 -19.17 -6.55 0.26
CA SER A 35 -18.07 -7.10 -0.55
C SER A 35 -17.05 -6.03 -0.94
N ALA A 36 -15.78 -6.42 -1.16
CA ALA A 36 -14.74 -5.50 -1.61
C ALA A 36 -15.10 -4.82 -2.94
N LYS A 37 -15.70 -5.56 -3.88
CA LYS A 37 -16.20 -5.05 -5.17
C LYS A 37 -17.25 -3.96 -4.98
N GLN A 38 -18.21 -4.18 -4.08
CA GLN A 38 -19.26 -3.20 -3.77
C GLN A 38 -18.68 -1.90 -3.20
N TRP A 39 -17.74 -2.01 -2.24
CA TRP A 39 -17.13 -0.82 -1.66
C TRP A 39 -16.21 -0.10 -2.65
N ALA A 40 -15.41 -0.84 -3.43
CA ALA A 40 -14.60 -0.28 -4.50
C ALA A 40 -15.44 0.48 -5.52
N ALA A 41 -16.59 -0.06 -5.93
CA ALA A 41 -17.52 0.60 -6.84
C ALA A 41 -18.06 1.93 -6.25
N LYS A 42 -18.46 1.93 -4.98
CA LYS A 42 -18.89 3.15 -4.25
C LYS A 42 -17.78 4.20 -4.19
N LEU A 43 -16.54 3.77 -4.07
CA LEU A 43 -15.35 4.63 -4.03
C LEU A 43 -14.78 4.98 -5.42
N HIS A 44 -15.36 4.44 -6.49
CA HIS A 44 -14.84 4.53 -7.86
C HIS A 44 -13.37 4.07 -7.99
N LEU A 45 -12.97 3.03 -7.26
CA LEU A 45 -11.64 2.45 -7.34
C LEU A 45 -11.58 1.37 -8.43
N PRO A 46 -10.68 1.50 -9.42
CA PRO A 46 -10.46 0.44 -10.39
C PRO A 46 -9.75 -0.75 -9.74
N VAL A 47 -9.96 -1.94 -10.32
CA VAL A 47 -9.25 -3.17 -9.94
C VAL A 47 -7.75 -2.99 -10.20
N GLU A 48 -6.93 -3.22 -9.17
CA GLU A 48 -5.48 -3.29 -9.29
C GLU A 48 -5.02 -4.74 -9.47
N SER A 49 -5.56 -5.65 -8.66
CA SER A 49 -5.22 -7.06 -8.68
C SER A 49 -6.39 -7.92 -8.21
N GLU A 50 -6.54 -9.09 -8.81
CA GLU A 50 -7.49 -10.11 -8.36
C GLU A 50 -6.86 -11.49 -8.49
N THR A 51 -6.85 -12.24 -7.40
CA THR A 51 -6.41 -13.65 -7.35
C THR A 51 -7.45 -14.45 -6.55
N PRO A 52 -7.38 -15.78 -6.55
CA PRO A 52 -8.30 -16.60 -5.75
C PRO A 52 -8.26 -16.33 -4.24
N PHE A 53 -7.20 -15.67 -3.73
CA PHE A 53 -7.00 -15.46 -2.29
C PHE A 53 -7.16 -14.00 -1.85
N GLN A 54 -6.90 -13.05 -2.76
CA GLN A 54 -6.87 -11.64 -2.43
C GLN A 54 -7.26 -10.78 -3.63
N SER A 55 -7.78 -9.59 -3.34
CA SER A 55 -8.04 -8.56 -4.33
C SER A 55 -7.62 -7.19 -3.80
N SER A 56 -7.22 -6.32 -4.72
CA SER A 56 -6.94 -4.93 -4.41
C SER A 56 -7.52 -4.01 -5.47
N TYR A 57 -7.89 -2.81 -5.04
CA TYR A 57 -8.44 -1.75 -5.87
C TYR A 57 -7.70 -0.48 -5.54
N ARG A 58 -7.18 0.23 -6.53
CA ARG A 58 -6.31 1.40 -6.28
C ARG A 58 -6.60 2.54 -7.24
N SER A 59 -6.54 3.76 -6.73
CA SER A 59 -6.46 4.96 -7.56
C SER A 59 -5.38 5.92 -7.07
N TYR A 60 -4.93 6.78 -7.97
CA TYR A 60 -4.07 7.93 -7.70
C TYR A 60 -4.86 9.20 -8.05
N PRO A 61 -5.60 9.79 -7.08
CA PRO A 61 -6.53 10.88 -7.35
C PRO A 61 -5.86 12.18 -7.86
N ARG A 62 -6.64 12.99 -8.60
CA ARG A 62 -6.22 14.29 -9.14
C ARG A 62 -6.11 15.39 -8.06
N SER A 63 -5.54 16.53 -8.45
CA SER A 63 -5.21 17.69 -7.60
C SER A 63 -6.36 18.28 -6.79
N GLU A 64 -7.61 18.12 -7.23
CA GLU A 64 -8.79 18.74 -6.62
C GLU A 64 -9.51 17.84 -5.60
N PHE A 65 -9.29 16.53 -5.61
CA PHE A 65 -9.98 15.62 -4.70
C PHE A 65 -9.47 15.75 -3.26
N ARG A 66 -10.38 15.80 -2.28
CA ARG A 66 -10.03 15.96 -0.86
C ARG A 66 -10.77 14.94 0.00
N VAL A 67 -10.08 14.44 1.02
CA VAL A 67 -10.65 13.62 2.10
C VAL A 67 -10.20 14.25 3.41
N LEU A 68 -11.15 14.59 4.27
CA LEU A 68 -10.88 15.21 5.59
C LEU A 68 -9.96 16.44 5.47
N GLY A 69 -10.18 17.27 4.44
CA GLY A 69 -9.42 18.49 4.18
C GLY A 69 -8.04 18.31 3.52
N ALA A 70 -7.52 17.09 3.43
CA ALA A 70 -6.23 16.77 2.80
C ALA A 70 -6.40 16.10 1.43
N GLN A 71 -5.38 16.19 0.57
CA GLN A 71 -5.42 15.55 -0.75
C GLN A 71 -4.79 14.16 -0.69
N PRO A 72 -5.56 13.06 -0.83
CA PRO A 72 -4.95 11.75 -0.93
C PRO A 72 -4.20 11.64 -2.27
N ARG A 73 -2.98 11.13 -2.18
CA ARG A 73 -2.12 10.81 -3.32
C ARG A 73 -2.31 9.38 -3.79
N SER A 74 -2.71 8.47 -2.90
CA SER A 74 -3.12 7.11 -3.24
C SER A 74 -4.28 6.68 -2.36
N ILE A 75 -5.23 5.96 -2.93
CA ILE A 75 -6.32 5.29 -2.22
C ILE A 75 -6.28 3.83 -2.64
N ALA A 76 -6.23 2.92 -1.68
CA ALA A 76 -6.22 1.49 -1.94
C ALA A 76 -7.15 0.73 -1.00
N LEU A 77 -8.05 -0.06 -1.56
CA LEU A 77 -8.84 -1.04 -0.83
C LEU A 77 -8.16 -2.41 -0.96
N LEU A 78 -7.85 -3.04 0.16
CA LEU A 78 -7.30 -4.38 0.26
C LEU A 78 -8.36 -5.34 0.78
N ALA A 79 -8.38 -6.55 0.22
CA ALA A 79 -9.39 -7.54 0.53
C ALA A 79 -8.86 -8.98 0.42
N SER A 80 -9.34 -9.84 1.32
CA SER A 80 -9.06 -11.27 1.37
C SER A 80 -10.37 -12.04 1.16
N GLU A 81 -10.38 -13.03 0.26
CA GLU A 81 -11.57 -13.83 -0.04
C GLU A 81 -12.83 -12.96 -0.30
N GLU A 82 -12.67 -11.92 -1.12
CA GLU A 82 -13.70 -10.91 -1.46
C GLU A 82 -14.22 -10.01 -0.32
N ARG A 83 -13.76 -10.20 0.93
CA ARG A 83 -14.11 -9.33 2.04
C ARG A 83 -13.11 -8.18 2.18
N PRO A 84 -13.59 -6.95 2.40
CA PRO A 84 -12.71 -5.82 2.63
C PRO A 84 -11.96 -6.01 3.96
N ASP A 85 -10.64 -5.88 3.91
CA ASP A 85 -9.79 -5.93 5.11
C ASP A 85 -9.46 -4.52 5.58
N GLN A 86 -9.15 -3.64 4.64
CA GLN A 86 -8.57 -2.34 4.93
C GLN A 86 -8.67 -1.37 3.75
N LEU A 87 -9.06 -0.13 4.02
CA LEU A 87 -8.95 1.00 3.12
C LEU A 87 -7.77 1.89 3.56
N ASN A 88 -6.81 2.09 2.66
CA ASN A 88 -5.60 2.85 2.88
C ASN A 88 -5.59 4.11 2.04
N LEU A 89 -5.49 5.26 2.70
CA LEU A 89 -5.28 6.54 2.06
C LEU A 89 -3.89 7.04 2.42
N VAL A 90 -3.07 7.34 1.42
CA VAL A 90 -1.76 7.97 1.60
C VAL A 90 -1.82 9.38 1.05
N PHE A 91 -1.38 10.35 1.83
CA PHE A 91 -1.42 11.78 1.55
C PHE A 91 -0.02 12.27 1.16
N ALA A 92 0.42 13.43 1.66
CA ALA A 92 1.81 13.86 1.55
C ALA A 92 2.77 12.71 1.87
N ASN A 93 3.69 12.45 0.95
CA ASN A 93 4.70 11.41 1.08
C ASN A 93 5.96 11.76 0.29
N LYS A 94 7.08 11.19 0.72
CA LYS A 94 8.41 11.39 0.15
C LYS A 94 8.50 10.92 -1.30
N GLY A 95 7.83 9.82 -1.64
CA GLY A 95 7.85 9.24 -2.99
C GLY A 95 7.30 10.18 -4.06
N ASP A 96 6.20 10.87 -3.76
CA ASP A 96 5.59 11.83 -4.69
C ASP A 96 6.29 13.20 -4.69
N SER A 97 7.09 13.48 -3.67
CA SER A 97 7.89 14.71 -3.58
C SER A 97 9.24 14.59 -4.30
N ALA A 98 9.62 13.38 -4.71
CA ALA A 98 10.89 13.05 -5.35
C ALA A 98 11.03 13.50 -6.82
N GLY A 99 9.94 13.92 -7.47
CA GLY A 99 9.93 14.11 -8.91
C GLY A 99 9.99 12.79 -9.69
N ASP A 100 9.93 12.88 -11.02
CA ASP A 100 9.88 11.79 -12.02
C ASP A 100 11.17 10.94 -12.11
N GLY A 101 11.98 10.87 -11.06
CA GLY A 101 13.25 10.12 -11.04
C GLY A 101 14.37 10.77 -11.84
N ARG A 102 14.13 11.92 -12.52
CA ARG A 102 15.14 12.64 -13.31
C ARG A 102 16.17 13.39 -12.46
N THR A 103 15.93 13.53 -11.16
CA THR A 103 16.86 14.19 -10.21
C THR A 103 17.72 13.20 -9.43
N TRP A 104 18.23 12.17 -10.09
CA TRP A 104 19.29 11.34 -9.51
C TRP A 104 20.59 12.17 -9.46
N GLY A 105 20.99 12.63 -8.27
CA GLY A 105 22.21 13.42 -8.08
C GLY A 105 22.02 14.89 -7.67
N GLY A 106 20.88 15.26 -7.09
CA GLY A 106 20.68 16.59 -6.49
C GLY A 106 21.75 16.94 -5.43
N THR A 107 22.11 18.22 -5.32
CA THR A 107 23.08 18.70 -4.32
C THR A 107 22.56 18.47 -2.89
N THR A 108 23.46 18.34 -1.91
CA THR A 108 23.09 18.15 -0.49
C THR A 108 22.10 19.23 0.00
N GLN A 109 22.26 20.47 -0.44
CA GLN A 109 21.38 21.58 -0.10
C GLN A 109 20.00 21.47 -0.78
N ALA A 110 19.95 21.05 -2.04
CA ALA A 110 18.68 20.81 -2.74
C ALA A 110 17.89 19.67 -2.06
N ASN A 111 18.56 18.59 -1.68
CA ASN A 111 17.94 17.46 -0.97
C ASN A 111 17.43 17.85 0.42
N ALA A 112 18.19 18.66 1.18
CA ALA A 112 17.75 19.17 2.48
C ALA A 112 16.52 20.09 2.35
N SER A 113 16.49 20.95 1.33
CA SER A 113 15.35 21.83 1.07
C SER A 113 14.09 21.05 0.68
N LEU A 114 14.25 19.95 -0.06
CA LEU A 114 13.15 19.08 -0.47
C LEU A 114 12.65 18.25 0.70
N GLN A 115 13.54 17.74 1.56
CA GLN A 115 13.16 17.05 2.79
C GLN A 115 12.36 17.97 3.73
N ALA A 116 12.78 19.23 3.90
CA ALA A 116 12.03 20.18 4.73
C ALA A 116 10.62 20.43 4.17
N LYS A 117 10.44 20.47 2.85
CA LYS A 117 9.12 20.56 2.21
C LYS A 117 8.27 19.31 2.45
N VAL A 118 8.88 18.12 2.37
CA VAL A 118 8.21 16.85 2.66
C VAL A 118 7.73 16.84 4.11
N ASP A 119 8.61 17.17 5.06
CA ASP A 119 8.30 17.23 6.49
C ASP A 119 7.12 18.17 6.75
N ALA A 120 7.14 19.37 6.18
CA ALA A 120 6.07 20.35 6.33
C ALA A 120 4.75 19.87 5.73
N ALA A 121 4.78 19.21 4.56
CA ALA A 121 3.57 18.69 3.91
C ALA A 121 2.96 17.51 4.69
N VAL A 122 3.80 16.59 5.18
CA VAL A 122 3.39 15.46 6.04
C VAL A 122 2.69 15.99 7.28
N ALA A 123 3.33 16.91 8.02
CA ALA A 123 2.73 17.50 9.22
C ALA A 123 1.41 18.23 8.90
N ALA A 124 1.39 19.06 7.85
CA ALA A 124 0.20 19.83 7.48
C ALA A 124 -1.00 18.96 7.09
N ASP A 125 -0.78 17.85 6.37
CA ASP A 125 -1.85 16.92 6.03
C ASP A 125 -2.31 16.12 7.28
N ALA A 126 -1.38 15.74 8.16
CA ALA A 126 -1.73 15.06 9.40
C ALA A 126 -2.57 15.96 10.32
N ASP A 127 -2.20 17.22 10.47
CA ASP A 127 -2.94 18.21 11.25
C ASP A 127 -4.37 18.38 10.73
N LYS A 128 -4.56 18.57 9.42
CA LYS A 128 -5.90 18.69 8.81
C LYS A 128 -6.78 17.47 9.07
N ILE A 129 -6.24 16.27 8.86
CA ILE A 129 -6.98 15.02 9.04
C ILE A 129 -7.31 14.84 10.53
N ARG A 130 -6.36 15.12 11.41
CA ARG A 130 -6.54 15.05 12.87
C ARG A 130 -7.62 16.00 13.34
N GLU A 131 -7.58 17.27 12.93
CA GLU A 131 -8.59 18.27 13.28
C GLU A 131 -9.98 17.84 12.81
N ALA A 132 -10.10 17.35 11.58
CA ALA A 132 -11.35 16.84 11.04
C ALA A 132 -11.86 15.63 11.83
N LEU A 133 -11.01 14.64 12.12
CA LEU A 133 -11.40 13.48 12.93
C LEU A 133 -11.72 13.85 14.37
N VAL A 134 -11.04 14.83 14.98
CA VAL A 134 -11.36 15.31 16.32
C VAL A 134 -12.70 16.01 16.37
N ALA A 135 -13.02 16.83 15.36
CA ALA A 135 -14.31 17.49 15.26
C ALA A 135 -15.46 16.49 15.12
N ILE A 136 -15.21 15.33 14.50
CA ILE A 136 -16.21 14.30 14.23
C ILE A 136 -16.31 13.27 15.37
N LEU A 137 -15.18 12.71 15.79
CA LEU A 137 -15.10 11.54 16.65
C LEU A 137 -14.52 11.83 18.06
N GLY A 138 -14.15 13.08 18.34
CA GLY A 138 -13.54 13.48 19.61
C GLY A 138 -12.05 13.12 19.71
N LYS A 139 -11.52 13.01 20.92
CA LYS A 139 -10.08 12.83 21.12
C LYS A 139 -9.61 11.42 20.71
N PRO A 140 -8.47 11.28 20.01
CA PRO A 140 -7.92 9.97 19.69
C PRO A 140 -7.33 9.28 20.91
N ARG A 141 -7.14 7.97 20.78
CA ARG A 141 -6.19 7.20 21.60
C ARG A 141 -4.93 6.90 20.79
N ARG A 142 -3.78 6.77 21.46
CA ARG A 142 -2.53 6.35 20.79
C ARG A 142 -2.43 4.83 20.79
N GLN A 143 -1.97 4.26 19.68
CA GLN A 143 -1.62 2.85 19.59
C GLN A 143 -0.42 2.63 18.66
N GLY A 144 0.23 1.48 18.79
CA GLY A 144 1.16 0.99 17.77
C GLY A 144 0.42 0.05 16.81
N PHE A 145 0.72 0.14 15.53
CA PHE A 145 0.12 -0.68 14.48
C PHE A 145 1.20 -1.29 13.58
N GLY A 146 1.05 -2.56 13.22
CA GLY A 146 2.01 -3.30 12.41
C GLY A 146 2.66 -4.46 13.18
N ASP A 147 3.08 -5.45 12.39
CA ASP A 147 3.33 -6.81 12.83
C ASP A 147 4.71 -6.98 13.54
N PHE A 148 5.80 -6.30 13.10
CA PHE A 148 7.14 -6.55 13.64
C PHE A 148 8.11 -5.34 13.70
N GLY A 149 8.75 -5.14 14.85
CA GLY A 149 9.98 -4.33 14.97
C GLY A 149 9.90 -2.94 14.31
N LYS A 150 10.79 -2.68 13.34
CA LYS A 150 10.89 -1.41 12.62
C LYS A 150 9.70 -1.09 11.70
N THR A 151 8.79 -2.05 11.49
CA THR A 151 7.57 -1.86 10.69
C THR A 151 6.38 -1.41 11.54
N ARG A 152 6.57 -1.28 12.86
CA ARG A 152 5.51 -0.83 13.77
C ARG A 152 5.44 0.69 13.75
N GLU A 153 4.29 1.21 13.33
CA GLU A 153 3.99 2.63 13.22
C GLU A 153 3.24 3.10 14.47
N ALA A 154 3.49 4.34 14.89
CA ALA A 154 2.66 5.00 15.89
C ALA A 154 1.43 5.60 15.20
N ALA A 155 0.26 5.32 15.75
CA ALA A 155 -1.01 5.78 15.20
C ALA A 155 -1.87 6.48 16.26
N GLU A 156 -2.57 7.52 15.83
CA GLU A 156 -3.73 8.07 16.51
C GLU A 156 -4.97 7.33 16.02
N ARG A 157 -5.79 6.84 16.95
CA ARG A 157 -6.93 5.98 16.67
C ARG A 157 -8.24 6.59 17.14
N TRP A 158 -9.24 6.48 16.27
CA TRP A 158 -10.65 6.67 16.59
C TRP A 158 -11.42 5.42 16.20
N ASP A 159 -12.51 5.13 16.93
CA ASP A 159 -13.40 4.01 16.62
C ASP A 159 -14.81 4.54 16.36
N HIS A 160 -15.48 4.02 15.34
CA HIS A 160 -16.87 4.31 15.03
C HIS A 160 -17.53 3.09 14.39
N GLN A 161 -18.64 2.60 14.95
CA GLN A 161 -19.44 1.49 14.40
C GLN A 161 -18.61 0.26 13.97
N GLY A 162 -17.73 -0.23 14.84
CA GLY A 162 -16.87 -1.40 14.54
C GLY A 162 -15.74 -1.11 13.53
N THR A 163 -15.55 0.14 13.13
CA THR A 163 -14.46 0.61 12.25
C THR A 163 -13.46 1.43 13.04
N ALA A 164 -12.17 1.14 12.88
CA ALA A 164 -11.06 1.94 13.40
C ALA A 164 -10.50 2.83 12.29
N PHE A 165 -10.23 4.09 12.63
CA PHE A 165 -9.52 5.08 11.83
C PHE A 165 -8.16 5.31 12.46
N LEU A 166 -7.09 4.96 11.76
CA LEU A 166 -5.71 5.11 12.23
C LEU A 166 -5.00 6.18 11.41
N LEU A 167 -4.77 7.34 12.00
CA LEU A 167 -3.91 8.38 11.43
C LEU A 167 -2.46 8.08 11.82
N ILE A 168 -1.61 7.97 10.81
CA ILE A 168 -0.17 7.72 10.95
C ILE A 168 0.57 8.90 10.36
N GLU A 169 1.42 9.52 11.18
CA GLU A 169 2.33 10.59 10.80
C GLU A 169 3.76 10.08 10.93
N GLN A 170 4.33 9.60 9.82
CA GLN A 170 5.72 9.17 9.79
C GLN A 170 6.56 10.32 9.26
N LYS A 171 7.20 11.06 10.18
CA LYS A 171 7.98 12.26 9.87
C LYS A 171 8.96 12.03 8.72
N GLY A 172 8.87 12.88 7.71
CA GLY A 172 9.74 12.87 6.52
C GLY A 172 9.48 11.74 5.53
N GLU A 173 8.43 10.95 5.75
CA GLU A 173 8.13 9.75 4.98
C GLU A 173 6.74 9.82 4.39
N TYR A 174 5.69 9.85 5.22
CA TYR A 174 4.31 9.99 4.76
C TYR A 174 3.31 10.30 5.88
N THR A 175 2.16 10.82 5.47
CA THR A 175 0.91 10.81 6.25
C THR A 175 -0.04 9.79 5.64
N ALA A 176 -0.62 8.92 6.47
CA ALA A 176 -1.56 7.90 6.04
C ALA A 176 -2.78 7.82 6.97
N LEU A 177 -3.95 7.54 6.40
CA LEU A 177 -5.15 7.15 7.12
C LEU A 177 -5.49 5.71 6.74
N ARG A 178 -5.47 4.82 7.72
CA ARG A 178 -5.88 3.42 7.56
C ARG A 178 -7.25 3.23 8.20
N ILE A 179 -8.16 2.60 7.46
CA ILE A 179 -9.54 2.35 7.89
C ILE A 179 -9.76 0.85 7.80
N LEU A 180 -10.11 0.23 8.92
CA LEU A 180 -10.13 -1.24 9.09
C LEU A 180 -11.06 -1.64 10.23
N PRO A 181 -11.44 -2.92 10.38
CA PRO A 181 -12.21 -3.38 11.53
C PRO A 181 -11.50 -3.06 12.86
N THR A 182 -12.28 -2.74 13.90
CA THR A 182 -11.72 -2.51 15.25
C THR A 182 -10.99 -3.73 15.77
N ALA A 183 -11.49 -4.94 15.50
CA ALA A 183 -10.85 -6.20 15.89
C ALA A 183 -9.41 -6.32 15.32
N THR A 184 -9.22 -5.95 14.05
CA THR A 184 -7.90 -5.95 13.40
C THR A 184 -6.98 -4.90 14.02
N ALA A 185 -7.51 -3.71 14.33
CA ALA A 185 -6.75 -2.67 15.02
C ALA A 185 -6.38 -3.06 16.46
N ASP A 186 -7.26 -3.76 17.19
CA ASP A 186 -7.04 -4.27 18.55
C ASP A 186 -5.97 -5.37 18.58
N ALA A 187 -5.92 -6.21 17.54
CA ALA A 187 -4.82 -7.15 17.33
C ALA A 187 -3.47 -6.44 17.02
N GLY A 188 -3.49 -5.13 16.82
CA GLY A 188 -2.32 -4.31 16.50
C GLY A 188 -1.92 -4.42 15.02
N GLY A 189 -2.86 -4.77 14.15
CA GLY A 189 -2.57 -5.05 12.73
C GLY A 189 -1.88 -6.39 12.51
N ARG A 190 -1.89 -7.27 13.51
CA ARG A 190 -1.30 -8.60 13.37
C ARG A 190 -2.18 -9.49 12.53
N SER A 191 -1.62 -9.94 11.41
CA SER A 191 -2.27 -10.92 10.55
C SER A 191 -1.88 -12.34 10.96
N GLY A 192 -2.80 -13.27 10.77
CA GLY A 192 -2.51 -14.69 10.99
C GLY A 192 -1.47 -15.20 10.00
N ARG A 193 -0.44 -15.89 10.48
CA ARG A 193 0.49 -16.62 9.62
C ARG A 193 -0.24 -17.76 8.92
N ILE A 194 -0.17 -17.81 7.59
CA ILE A 194 -0.65 -18.96 6.82
C ILE A 194 0.24 -20.19 7.13
N PRO A 195 -0.33 -21.36 7.50
CA PRO A 195 0.46 -22.57 7.70
C PRO A 195 1.26 -22.97 6.45
N ASP A 196 2.49 -23.46 6.65
CA ASP A 196 3.40 -23.73 5.52
C ASP A 196 2.87 -24.80 4.55
N ALA A 197 2.15 -25.80 5.06
CA ALA A 197 1.52 -26.81 4.24
C ALA A 197 0.47 -26.20 3.31
N GLN A 198 -0.37 -25.31 3.85
CA GLN A 198 -1.39 -24.62 3.07
C GLN A 198 -0.74 -23.69 2.04
N LEU A 199 0.29 -22.93 2.40
CA LEU A 199 0.95 -22.04 1.44
C LEU A 199 1.63 -22.83 0.31
N ARG A 200 2.31 -23.94 0.60
CA ARG A 200 2.91 -24.80 -0.43
C ARG A 200 1.87 -25.31 -1.42
N GLU A 201 0.69 -25.69 -0.91
CA GLU A 201 -0.41 -26.12 -1.77
C GLU A 201 -0.89 -24.97 -2.67
N ARG A 202 -1.13 -23.79 -2.09
CA ARG A 202 -1.51 -22.59 -2.86
C ARG A 202 -0.48 -22.24 -3.94
N MET A 203 0.81 -22.28 -3.64
CA MET A 203 1.87 -21.98 -4.60
C MET A 203 1.91 -23.00 -5.74
N LYS A 204 1.77 -24.30 -5.45
CA LYS A 204 1.70 -25.34 -6.48
C LYS A 204 0.50 -25.17 -7.41
N GLN A 205 -0.65 -24.78 -6.88
CA GLN A 205 -1.86 -24.52 -7.68
C GLN A 205 -1.70 -23.34 -8.66
N ASN A 206 -0.70 -22.49 -8.45
CA ASN A 206 -0.40 -21.39 -9.34
C ASN A 206 0.57 -21.78 -10.47
N VAL A 207 1.09 -23.01 -10.49
CA VAL A 207 1.96 -23.49 -11.57
C VAL A 207 1.11 -23.90 -12.76
N ILE A 208 1.40 -23.30 -13.92
CA ILE A 208 0.71 -23.54 -15.18
C ILE A 208 1.72 -24.05 -16.19
N HIS A 209 1.56 -25.30 -16.62
CA HIS A 209 2.29 -25.87 -17.76
C HIS A 209 1.53 -25.56 -19.05
N ARG A 210 2.18 -24.86 -19.96
CA ARG A 210 1.63 -24.54 -21.28
C ARG A 210 2.07 -25.59 -22.31
N GLU A 211 1.29 -25.73 -23.38
CA GLU A 211 1.55 -26.71 -24.45
C GLU A 211 2.90 -26.51 -25.15
N ASN A 212 3.43 -25.27 -25.14
CA ASN A 212 4.75 -24.94 -25.71
C ASN A 212 5.93 -25.32 -24.81
N GLY A 213 5.68 -25.93 -23.65
CA GLY A 213 6.71 -26.31 -22.66
C GLY A 213 7.03 -25.22 -21.65
N ASP A 214 6.38 -24.04 -21.71
CA ASP A 214 6.59 -23.00 -20.71
C ASP A 214 5.94 -23.39 -19.37
N LEU A 215 6.64 -23.09 -18.29
CA LEU A 215 6.10 -23.08 -16.94
C LEU A 215 5.86 -21.63 -16.51
N VAL A 216 4.62 -21.32 -16.14
CA VAL A 216 4.22 -19.99 -15.66
C VAL A 216 3.70 -20.07 -14.24
N ILE A 217 4.15 -19.14 -13.39
CA ILE A 217 3.58 -18.95 -12.05
C ILE A 217 2.50 -17.87 -12.14
N GLY A 218 1.25 -18.29 -12.07
CA GLY A 218 0.07 -17.42 -12.04
C GLY A 218 -0.20 -16.80 -10.67
N ASN A 219 -1.25 -15.98 -10.59
CA ASN A 219 -1.79 -15.45 -9.32
C ASN A 219 -0.78 -14.71 -8.42
N ILE A 220 0.32 -14.22 -8.98
CA ILE A 220 1.17 -13.25 -8.30
C ILE A 220 0.41 -11.92 -8.29
N PRO A 221 0.03 -11.39 -7.11
CA PRO A 221 -0.72 -10.15 -7.03
C PRO A 221 0.05 -9.02 -7.71
N MET A 222 -0.70 -8.11 -8.33
CA MET A 222 -0.14 -6.88 -8.88
C MET A 222 -0.12 -5.78 -7.82
N ILE A 223 0.90 -4.94 -7.88
CA ILE A 223 1.02 -3.72 -7.10
C ILE A 223 1.37 -2.62 -8.08
N ASP A 224 0.43 -1.70 -8.29
CA ASP A 224 0.65 -0.48 -9.03
C ASP A 224 1.42 0.48 -8.12
N GLN A 225 2.60 0.92 -8.58
CA GLN A 225 3.43 1.89 -7.88
C GLN A 225 3.03 3.34 -8.21
N GLY A 226 2.14 3.53 -9.18
CA GLY A 226 1.78 4.82 -9.74
C GLY A 226 3.00 5.52 -10.34
N PRO A 227 3.07 6.87 -10.28
CA PRO A 227 4.15 7.64 -10.93
C PRO A 227 5.49 7.61 -10.15
N LYS A 228 5.62 6.78 -9.11
CA LYS A 228 6.77 6.79 -8.20
C LYS A 228 7.89 5.88 -8.69
N GLY A 229 9.15 6.17 -8.32
CA GLY A 229 10.29 5.27 -8.51
C GLY A 229 10.34 4.08 -7.54
N PHE A 230 9.20 3.43 -7.27
CA PHE A 230 9.05 2.39 -6.25
C PHE A 230 9.03 0.96 -6.82
N CYS A 231 9.72 0.72 -7.95
CA CYS A 231 9.75 -0.59 -8.61
C CYS A 231 10.25 -1.71 -7.70
N VAL A 232 11.28 -1.44 -6.88
CA VAL A 232 11.83 -2.43 -5.95
C VAL A 232 10.85 -2.72 -4.79
N PRO A 233 10.32 -1.73 -4.05
CA PRO A 233 9.26 -1.96 -3.06
C PRO A 233 8.02 -2.67 -3.62
N ALA A 234 7.54 -2.26 -4.80
CA ALA A 234 6.37 -2.89 -5.43
C ALA A 234 6.65 -4.36 -5.76
N THR A 235 7.81 -4.67 -6.34
CA THR A 235 8.19 -6.06 -6.66
C THR A 235 8.24 -6.94 -5.40
N TYR A 236 8.84 -6.43 -4.32
CA TYR A 236 8.86 -7.18 -3.06
C TYR A 236 7.48 -7.30 -2.41
N ALA A 237 6.62 -6.28 -2.50
CA ALA A 237 5.24 -6.38 -2.02
C ALA A 237 4.50 -7.52 -2.72
N ARG A 238 4.64 -7.65 -4.05
CA ARG A 238 4.03 -8.73 -4.84
C ARG A 238 4.49 -10.11 -4.35
N VAL A 239 5.79 -10.31 -4.16
CA VAL A 239 6.36 -11.59 -3.69
C VAL A 239 5.96 -11.90 -2.25
N LEU A 240 5.96 -10.90 -1.37
CA LEU A 240 5.56 -11.08 0.02
C LEU A 240 4.07 -11.45 0.12
N LEU A 241 3.19 -10.72 -0.56
CA LEU A 241 1.76 -11.01 -0.59
C LEU A 241 1.50 -12.40 -1.20
N TYR A 242 2.20 -12.77 -2.27
CA TYR A 242 2.15 -14.12 -2.83
C TYR A 242 2.58 -15.20 -1.83
N ALA A 243 3.55 -14.89 -0.97
CA ALA A 243 4.03 -15.76 0.11
C ALA A 243 3.19 -15.70 1.40
N GLY A 244 2.03 -15.03 1.37
CA GLY A 244 1.15 -14.88 2.54
C GLY A 244 1.72 -13.98 3.63
N VAL A 245 2.59 -13.04 3.24
CA VAL A 245 3.15 -12.00 4.12
C VAL A 245 2.45 -10.69 3.76
N PRO A 246 1.68 -10.08 4.68
CA PRO A 246 1.12 -8.76 4.44
C PRO A 246 2.24 -7.76 4.22
N ALA A 247 2.13 -7.02 3.13
CA ALA A 247 3.10 -6.02 2.74
C ALA A 247 2.37 -4.78 2.20
N ASP A 248 2.82 -3.62 2.65
CA ASP A 248 2.36 -2.32 2.17
C ASP A 248 3.48 -1.62 1.39
N LEU A 249 3.15 -1.07 0.23
CA LEU A 249 4.11 -0.42 -0.67
C LEU A 249 4.91 0.69 0.02
N TYR A 250 4.25 1.55 0.79
CA TYR A 250 4.87 2.72 1.41
C TYR A 250 5.67 2.33 2.64
N LEU A 251 5.20 1.34 3.40
CA LEU A 251 5.98 0.74 4.49
C LEU A 251 7.25 0.06 3.96
N LEU A 252 7.17 -0.66 2.84
CA LEU A 252 8.34 -1.23 2.18
C LEU A 252 9.29 -0.17 1.63
N ALA A 253 8.78 0.94 1.09
CA ALA A 253 9.61 2.07 0.65
C ALA A 253 10.36 2.73 1.82
N LEU A 254 9.70 2.87 2.98
CA LEU A 254 10.33 3.31 4.23
C LEU A 254 11.49 2.38 4.63
N LEU A 255 11.25 1.07 4.65
CA LEU A 255 12.26 0.07 5.01
C LEU A 255 13.43 0.00 4.02
N GLY A 256 13.15 0.19 2.73
CA GLY A 256 14.14 0.28 1.67
C GLY A 256 15.02 1.53 1.76
N LYS A 257 14.73 2.45 2.71
CA LYS A 257 15.35 3.77 2.83
C LYS A 257 15.35 4.52 1.49
N THR A 258 14.24 4.41 0.75
CA THR A 258 14.13 5.07 -0.55
C THR A 258 14.35 6.57 -0.36
N GLY A 259 15.31 7.17 -1.07
CA GLY A 259 15.68 8.58 -0.90
C GLY A 259 14.61 9.52 -1.45
N VAL A 260 14.66 10.78 -1.01
CA VAL A 260 13.98 11.87 -1.73
C VAL A 260 14.66 12.00 -3.11
N GLY A 261 13.92 11.81 -4.20
CA GLY A 261 14.48 11.71 -5.56
C GLY A 261 14.54 10.31 -6.16
N GLY A 262 14.11 9.28 -5.41
CA GLY A 262 14.13 7.89 -5.87
C GLY A 262 15.44 7.14 -5.58
N GLY A 263 15.49 5.87 -5.97
CA GLY A 263 16.59 4.96 -5.66
C GLY A 263 16.38 4.21 -4.34
N THR A 264 16.40 2.88 -4.44
CA THR A 264 16.40 1.96 -3.29
C THR A 264 17.72 1.19 -3.33
N TYR A 265 18.49 1.18 -2.25
CA TYR A 265 19.63 0.27 -2.17
C TYR A 265 19.09 -1.16 -2.08
N VAL A 266 19.22 -1.92 -3.17
CA VAL A 266 18.67 -3.29 -3.29
C VAL A 266 19.05 -4.16 -2.09
N SER A 267 20.29 -4.04 -1.61
CA SER A 267 20.79 -4.76 -0.43
C SER A 267 20.13 -4.34 0.90
N SER A 268 19.82 -3.06 1.08
CA SER A 268 19.11 -2.58 2.28
C SER A 268 17.65 -3.02 2.28
N MET A 269 17.05 -3.07 1.10
CA MET A 269 15.69 -3.57 0.93
C MET A 269 15.61 -5.08 1.14
N GLU A 270 16.51 -5.85 0.53
CA GLU A 270 16.55 -7.30 0.68
C GLU A 270 16.67 -7.72 2.15
N ASN A 271 17.55 -7.06 2.93
CA ASN A 271 17.69 -7.34 4.36
C ASN A 271 16.40 -7.07 5.14
N SER A 272 15.73 -5.96 4.85
CA SER A 272 14.48 -5.58 5.54
C SER A 272 13.33 -6.52 5.18
N VAL A 273 13.22 -6.89 3.90
CA VAL A 273 12.21 -7.83 3.40
C VAL A 273 12.47 -9.24 3.93
N ARG A 274 13.73 -9.69 4.03
CA ARG A 274 14.09 -10.96 4.67
C ARG A 274 13.67 -11.00 6.13
N ALA A 275 13.91 -9.93 6.88
CA ALA A 275 13.50 -9.85 8.29
C ALA A 275 11.97 -9.90 8.42
N LEU A 276 11.24 -9.18 7.57
CA LEU A 276 9.79 -9.22 7.53
C LEU A 276 9.27 -10.63 7.18
N ALA A 277 9.79 -11.23 6.12
CA ALA A 277 9.47 -12.59 5.69
C ALA A 277 9.69 -13.62 6.81
N ALA A 278 10.82 -13.52 7.53
CA ALA A 278 11.14 -14.41 8.64
C ALA A 278 10.13 -14.34 9.78
N GLY A 279 9.54 -13.17 10.05
CA GLY A 279 8.46 -13.00 11.05
C GLY A 279 7.22 -13.87 10.77
N TYR A 280 6.99 -14.22 9.50
CA TYR A 280 5.92 -15.13 9.07
C TYR A 280 6.42 -16.53 8.69
N GLY A 281 7.65 -16.88 9.07
CA GLY A 281 8.26 -18.16 8.73
C GLY A 281 8.47 -18.34 7.22
N ARG A 282 8.86 -17.28 6.53
CA ARG A 282 9.26 -17.30 5.12
C ARG A 282 10.74 -16.97 4.97
N THR A 283 11.32 -17.48 3.89
CA THR A 283 12.73 -17.26 3.56
C THR A 283 12.83 -16.72 2.15
N ILE A 284 13.65 -15.68 1.98
CA ILE A 284 14.08 -15.17 0.68
C ILE A 284 15.55 -15.53 0.52
N THR A 285 15.88 -16.19 -0.58
CA THR A 285 17.23 -16.69 -0.85
C THR A 285 17.74 -16.09 -2.16
N SER A 286 18.95 -15.52 -2.13
CA SER A 286 19.63 -15.11 -3.36
C SER A 286 20.11 -16.33 -4.13
N VAL A 287 19.94 -16.32 -5.45
CA VAL A 287 20.51 -17.32 -6.35
C VAL A 287 21.80 -16.80 -7.00
N SER A 288 22.67 -17.71 -7.42
CA SER A 288 23.90 -17.35 -8.14
C SER A 288 23.56 -16.60 -9.43
N PRO A 289 24.34 -15.57 -9.82
CA PRO A 289 24.22 -14.90 -11.11
C PRO A 289 24.42 -15.85 -12.31
N SER A 290 25.12 -16.98 -12.11
CA SER A 290 25.38 -17.96 -13.17
C SER A 290 24.16 -18.81 -13.56
N LEU A 291 23.01 -18.62 -12.90
CA LEU A 291 21.72 -19.28 -13.12
C LEU A 291 21.83 -20.80 -13.35
N ASP A 292 21.74 -21.57 -12.26
CA ASP A 292 21.60 -23.02 -12.31
C ASP A 292 20.16 -23.39 -12.72
N LEU A 293 19.93 -23.58 -14.02
CA LEU A 293 18.59 -23.78 -14.60
C LEU A 293 17.85 -24.99 -14.01
N PRO A 294 18.45 -26.20 -13.90
CA PRO A 294 17.78 -27.34 -13.26
C PRO A 294 17.37 -27.06 -11.81
N LYS A 295 18.21 -26.34 -11.07
CA LYS A 295 17.85 -25.93 -9.71
C LYS A 295 16.70 -24.92 -9.69
N LEU A 296 16.68 -23.96 -10.62
CA LEU A 296 15.60 -22.97 -10.76
C LEU A 296 14.28 -23.63 -11.15
N GLU A 297 14.30 -24.58 -12.07
CA GLU A 297 13.13 -25.39 -12.45
C GLU A 297 12.49 -26.04 -11.22
N SER A 298 13.30 -26.61 -10.31
CA SER A 298 12.77 -27.17 -9.05
C SER A 298 12.06 -26.15 -8.15
N PHE A 299 12.41 -24.87 -8.22
CA PHE A 299 11.70 -23.81 -7.50
C PHE A 299 10.41 -23.44 -8.21
N PHE A 300 10.44 -23.34 -9.53
CA PHE A 300 9.27 -22.98 -10.34
C PHE A 300 8.17 -24.05 -10.29
N GLU A 301 8.54 -25.33 -10.29
CA GLU A 301 7.61 -26.46 -10.09
C GLU A 301 6.94 -26.48 -8.71
N ARG A 302 7.50 -25.75 -7.74
CA ARG A 302 6.89 -25.53 -6.42
C ARG A 302 6.12 -24.20 -6.35
N GLY A 303 6.02 -23.48 -7.46
CA GLY A 303 5.39 -22.17 -7.57
C GLY A 303 6.17 -21.05 -6.89
N ILE A 304 7.48 -21.19 -6.71
CA ILE A 304 8.33 -20.18 -6.06
C ILE A 304 8.87 -19.21 -7.12
N PRO A 305 8.51 -17.91 -7.08
CA PRO A 305 8.92 -16.96 -8.10
C PRO A 305 10.39 -16.54 -7.95
N LEU A 306 10.99 -16.15 -9.07
CA LEU A 306 12.29 -15.49 -9.13
C LEU A 306 12.11 -14.00 -9.38
N THR A 307 12.79 -13.16 -8.61
CA THR A 307 12.94 -11.73 -8.87
C THR A 307 14.37 -11.44 -9.31
N TRP A 308 14.54 -10.61 -10.33
CA TRP A 308 15.85 -10.12 -10.75
C TRP A 308 15.83 -8.59 -10.88
N ALA A 309 17.00 -7.98 -10.70
CA ALA A 309 17.20 -6.58 -11.01
C ALA A 309 17.64 -6.45 -12.47
N LEU A 310 16.97 -5.58 -13.23
CA LEU A 310 17.44 -5.16 -14.54
C LEU A 310 18.04 -3.76 -14.39
N CYS A 311 19.32 -3.62 -14.71
CA CYS A 311 19.98 -2.33 -14.78
C CYS A 311 20.04 -1.91 -16.26
N VAL A 312 19.50 -0.75 -16.57
CA VAL A 312 19.65 -0.13 -17.90
C VAL A 312 20.82 0.84 -17.81
N ASP A 313 21.66 0.85 -18.85
CA ASP A 313 22.71 1.85 -18.97
C ASP A 313 22.09 3.26 -19.01
N ARG A 314 22.70 4.23 -18.31
CA ARG A 314 22.11 5.57 -18.18
C ARG A 314 21.97 6.29 -19.52
N GLN A 315 22.89 6.05 -20.45
CA GLN A 315 22.82 6.66 -21.77
C GLN A 315 21.63 6.07 -22.54
N ILE A 316 21.46 4.76 -22.49
CA ILE A 316 20.31 4.06 -23.10
C ILE A 316 18.99 4.54 -22.49
N ASP A 317 18.91 4.65 -21.16
CA ASP A 317 17.70 5.12 -20.47
C ASP A 317 17.32 6.55 -20.89
N ARG A 318 18.30 7.46 -20.95
CA ARG A 318 18.08 8.84 -21.42
C ARG A 318 17.61 8.87 -22.88
N ASP A 319 18.30 8.16 -23.76
CA ASP A 319 17.98 8.17 -25.20
C ASP A 319 16.58 7.54 -25.48
N LEU A 320 16.10 6.64 -24.61
CA LEU A 320 14.74 6.05 -24.69
C LEU A 320 13.65 6.92 -24.04
N THR A 321 13.99 7.76 -23.06
CA THR A 321 13.04 8.54 -22.26
C THR A 321 12.98 10.03 -22.61
N GLU A 322 13.91 10.51 -23.45
CA GLU A 322 13.80 11.80 -24.14
C GLU A 322 12.70 11.70 -25.23
N ARG A 323 11.45 11.79 -24.76
CA ARG A 323 10.26 12.19 -25.51
C ARG A 323 9.54 13.31 -24.77
#